data_AF-A0A7K3GQ98-F1
#
_entry.id   AF-A0A7K3GQ98-F1
#
_cell.length_a   1.000
_cell.length_b   1.000
_cell.length_c   1.000
_cell.angle_alpha   90.00
_cell.angle_beta   90.00
_cell.angle_gamma   90.00
#
_symmetry.space_group_name_H-M   'P 1'
#
loop_
_entity.id
_entity.type
_entity.pdbx_description
1 polymer ?
#
loop_
_entity_poly.entity_id
_entity_poly.type
_entity_poly.pdbx_seq_one_letter_code
_entity_poly.pdbx_strand_id
1 'polypeptide(L)'
;MSSRERILGRVRRALADAPADEVPVARDYLREHGRRTTEQTVALLAENLADYRAIVHRCTEGELPSLLAGLLSARGSRSVLVPPGLDPGWLAEAGASPVPDDAASTP
;
A
#
# COMPACT_ATOMS: atom_id res chain seq x y z
N MET A 1 -14.43 -45.28 -15.57
CA MET A 1 -13.35 -44.30 -15.39
C MET A 1 -13.92 -42.90 -15.30
N SER A 2 -13.75 -42.23 -14.15
CA SER A 2 -14.20 -40.85 -13.94
C SER A 2 -13.29 -39.84 -14.65
N SER A 3 -13.80 -38.62 -14.90
CA SER A 3 -12.99 -37.52 -15.45
C SER A 3 -11.77 -37.21 -14.57
N ARG A 4 -11.90 -37.33 -13.24
CA ARG A 4 -10.79 -37.18 -12.29
C ARG A 4 -9.68 -38.19 -12.53
N GLU A 5 -10.01 -39.48 -12.69
CA GLU A 5 -9.02 -40.54 -12.95
C GLU A 5 -8.28 -40.30 -14.27
N ARG A 6 -9.00 -39.83 -15.29
CA ARG A 6 -8.40 -39.48 -16.59
C ARG A 6 -7.41 -38.32 -16.47
N ILE A 7 -7.74 -37.26 -15.73
CA ILE A 7 -6.87 -36.10 -15.50
C ILE A 7 -5.64 -36.50 -14.69
N LEU A 8 -5.81 -37.19 -13.56
CA LEU A 8 -4.68 -37.63 -12.72
C LEU A 8 -3.76 -38.62 -13.44
N GLY A 9 -4.31 -39.44 -14.34
CA GLY A 9 -3.50 -40.30 -15.22
C GLY A 9 -2.62 -39.51 -16.21
N ARG A 10 -3.12 -38.37 -16.73
CA ARG A 10 -2.33 -37.48 -17.60
C ARG A 10 -1.25 -36.74 -16.83
N VAL A 11 -1.58 -36.21 -15.64
CA VAL A 11 -0.61 -35.52 -14.77
C VAL A 11 0.54 -36.46 -14.40
N ARG A 12 0.24 -37.70 -13.96
CA ARG A 12 1.28 -38.68 -13.61
C ARG A 12 2.18 -39.05 -14.78
N ARG A 13 1.62 -39.21 -16.00
CA ARG A 13 2.44 -39.46 -17.20
C ARG A 13 3.33 -38.27 -17.54
N ALA A 14 2.83 -37.05 -17.40
CA ALA A 14 3.61 -35.84 -17.68
C ALA A 14 4.77 -35.62 -16.70
N LEU A 15 4.63 -36.12 -15.46
CA LEU A 15 5.66 -36.03 -14.41
C LEU A 15 6.57 -37.27 -14.34
N ALA A 16 6.42 -38.25 -15.23
CA ALA A 16 7.14 -39.52 -15.14
C ALA A 16 8.67 -39.37 -15.26
N ASP A 17 9.13 -38.37 -16.00
CA ASP A 17 10.55 -38.06 -16.20
C ASP A 17 11.06 -36.95 -15.26
N ALA A 18 10.19 -36.44 -14.37
CA ALA A 18 10.60 -35.43 -13.40
C ALA A 18 11.48 -36.06 -12.31
N PRO A 19 12.56 -35.38 -11.87
CA PRO A 19 13.35 -35.85 -10.74
C PRO A 19 12.47 -36.04 -9.50
N ALA A 20 12.65 -37.16 -8.79
CA ALA A 20 11.84 -37.53 -7.63
C ALA A 20 12.13 -36.68 -6.39
N ASP A 21 13.33 -36.12 -6.32
CA ASP A 21 13.77 -35.27 -5.22
C ASP A 21 13.38 -33.81 -5.46
N GLU A 22 12.89 -33.16 -4.40
CA GLU A 22 12.68 -31.71 -4.42
C GLU A 22 14.03 -31.01 -4.60
N VAL A 23 14.20 -30.33 -5.74
CA VAL A 23 15.35 -29.47 -5.97
C VAL A 23 15.20 -28.22 -5.08
N PRO A 24 16.18 -27.88 -4.23
CA PRO A 24 16.14 -26.65 -3.46
C PRO A 24 15.98 -25.45 -4.39
N VAL A 25 14.87 -24.72 -4.25
CA VAL A 25 14.67 -23.47 -4.99
C VAL A 25 15.50 -22.38 -4.31
N ALA A 26 16.56 -21.93 -4.98
CA ALA A 26 17.34 -20.79 -4.53
C ALA A 26 16.43 -19.56 -4.40
N ARG A 27 16.34 -18.99 -3.19
CA ARG A 27 15.55 -17.79 -2.87
C ARG A 27 16.45 -16.59 -2.63
N ASP A 28 17.49 -16.46 -3.45
CA ASP A 28 18.46 -15.37 -3.39
C ASP A 28 17.88 -14.12 -4.05
N TYR A 29 16.70 -13.69 -3.59
CA TYR A 29 16.05 -12.49 -4.06
C TYR A 29 16.95 -11.29 -3.82
N LEU A 30 16.97 -10.38 -4.79
CA LEU A 30 17.65 -9.10 -4.62
C LEU A 30 17.04 -8.37 -3.41
N ARG A 31 17.89 -8.03 -2.44
CA ARG A 31 17.50 -7.18 -1.31
C ARG A 31 17.18 -5.76 -1.76
N GLU A 32 17.76 -5.34 -2.89
CA GLU A 32 17.56 -4.03 -3.49
C GLU A 32 17.33 -4.19 -5.00
N HIS A 33 16.24 -3.58 -5.49
CA HIS A 33 15.85 -3.65 -6.90
C HIS A 33 16.45 -2.51 -7.75
N GLY A 34 17.36 -1.71 -7.17
CA GLY A 34 18.03 -0.62 -7.86
C GLY A 34 18.84 0.27 -6.92
N ARG A 35 19.65 1.15 -7.51
CA ARG A 35 20.54 2.09 -6.79
C ARG A 35 19.97 3.52 -6.79
N ARG A 36 18.71 3.68 -6.40
CA ARG A 36 18.06 5.00 -6.33
C ARG A 36 18.42 5.70 -5.03
N THR A 37 18.61 7.01 -5.08
CA THR A 37 18.64 7.83 -3.86
C THR A 37 17.25 7.87 -3.21
N THR A 38 17.17 8.36 -1.98
CA THR A 38 15.90 8.57 -1.30
C THR A 38 14.97 9.48 -2.11
N GLU A 39 15.50 10.56 -2.67
CA GLU A 39 14.75 11.54 -3.47
C GLU A 39 14.20 10.92 -4.75
N GLN A 40 15.02 10.11 -5.43
CA GLN A 40 14.61 9.37 -6.62
C GLN A 40 13.54 8.32 -6.30
N THR A 41 13.63 7.69 -5.13
CA THR A 41 12.64 6.71 -4.66
C THR A 41 11.31 7.38 -4.33
N VAL A 42 11.33 8.52 -3.65
CA VAL A 42 10.13 9.32 -3.36
C VAL A 42 9.51 9.88 -4.64
N ALA A 43 10.33 10.27 -5.63
CA ALA A 43 9.85 10.65 -6.97
C ALA A 43 9.11 9.51 -7.68
N LEU A 44 9.69 8.32 -7.70
CA LEU A 44 9.05 7.14 -8.28
C LEU A 44 7.74 6.78 -7.54
N LEU A 45 7.72 6.88 -6.21
CA LEU A 45 6.50 6.64 -5.43
C LEU A 45 5.39 7.63 -5.82
N ALA A 46 5.71 8.92 -5.91
CA ALA A 46 4.75 9.94 -6.29
C ALA A 46 4.18 9.71 -7.71
N GLU A 47 5.03 9.31 -8.66
CA GLU A 47 4.61 8.93 -10.02
C GLU A 47 3.64 7.74 -9.99
N ASN A 48 4.01 6.64 -9.32
CA ASN A 48 3.16 5.47 -9.21
C ASN A 48 1.80 5.75 -8.54
N LEU A 49 1.78 6.61 -7.50
CA LEU A 49 0.54 7.02 -6.85
C LEU A 49 -0.34 7.85 -7.79
N ALA A 50 0.27 8.77 -8.55
CA ALA A 50 -0.44 9.58 -9.54
C ALA A 50 -1.02 8.72 -10.68
N ASP A 51 -0.30 7.69 -11.13
CA ASP A 51 -0.80 6.72 -12.11
C ASP A 51 -2.03 5.97 -11.60
N TYR A 52 -2.11 5.74 -10.28
CA TYR A 52 -3.30 5.19 -9.62
C TYR A 52 -4.37 6.25 -9.29
N ARG A 53 -4.29 7.43 -9.93
CA ARG A 53 -5.19 8.58 -9.77
C ARG A 53 -5.19 9.23 -8.39
N ALA A 54 -4.18 9.00 -7.56
CA ALA A 54 -4.01 9.75 -6.33
C ALA A 54 -3.53 11.18 -6.64
N ILE A 55 -3.93 12.14 -5.79
CA ILE A 55 -3.34 13.48 -5.79
C ILE A 55 -2.21 13.48 -4.76
N VAL A 56 -0.99 13.80 -5.20
CA VAL A 56 0.19 13.79 -4.34
C VAL A 56 0.63 15.21 -4.04
N HIS A 57 0.72 15.54 -2.75
CA HIS A 57 1.27 16.79 -2.27
C HIS A 57 2.63 16.52 -1.60
N ARG A 58 3.61 17.38 -1.88
CA ARG A 58 4.92 17.35 -1.22
C ARG A 58 5.00 18.52 -0.24
N CYS A 59 5.41 18.23 0.97
CA CYS A 59 5.65 19.21 2.00
C CYS A 59 6.74 18.73 2.94
N THR A 60 7.35 19.67 3.64
CA THR A 60 8.14 19.42 4.83
C THR A 60 7.23 19.16 6.04
N GLU A 61 7.81 18.73 7.16
CA GLU A 61 7.07 18.53 8.41
C GLU A 61 6.42 19.82 8.93
N GLY A 62 7.11 20.97 8.81
CA GLY A 62 6.57 22.26 9.23
C GLY A 62 5.46 22.80 8.34
N GLU A 63 5.39 22.39 7.08
CA GLU A 63 4.34 22.78 6.14
C GLU A 63 3.08 21.92 6.25
N LEU A 64 3.20 20.73 6.85
CA LEU A 64 2.15 19.72 6.89
C LEU A 64 0.82 20.21 7.51
N PRO A 65 0.80 20.92 8.66
CA PRO A 65 -0.45 21.41 9.25
C PRO A 65 -1.20 22.36 8.32
N SER A 66 -0.49 23.32 7.73
CA SER A 66 -1.04 24.30 6.79
C SER A 66 -1.58 23.65 5.50
N LEU A 67 -0.87 22.65 4.98
CA LEU A 67 -1.27 21.90 3.80
C LEU A 67 -2.57 21.13 4.06
N LEU A 68 -2.65 20.38 5.17
CA LEU A 68 -3.85 19.64 5.54
C LEU A 68 -5.06 20.57 5.76
N ALA A 69 -4.85 21.70 6.43
CA ALA A 69 -5.90 22.71 6.62
C ALA A 69 -6.44 23.23 5.27
N GLY A 70 -5.56 23.56 4.33
CA GLY A 70 -5.92 24.00 2.99
C GLY A 70 -6.71 22.94 2.21
N LEU A 71 -6.28 21.68 2.25
CA LEU A 71 -6.95 20.57 1.55
C LEU A 71 -8.35 20.28 2.12
N LEU A 72 -8.49 20.26 3.45
CA LEU A 72 -9.77 20.06 4.11
C LEU A 72 -10.75 21.20 3.82
N SER A 73 -10.25 22.45 3.83
CA SER A 73 -11.02 23.65 3.51
C SER A 73 -11.48 23.67 2.05
N ALA A 74 -10.59 23.38 1.10
CA ALA A 74 -10.91 23.30 -0.32
C ALA A 74 -11.99 22.24 -0.62
N ARG A 75 -12.03 21.16 0.17
CA ARG A 75 -13.07 20.12 0.09
C ARG A 75 -14.36 20.48 0.85
N GLY A 76 -14.39 21.59 1.58
CA GLY A 76 -15.52 21.98 2.44
C GLY A 76 -15.76 21.02 3.61
N SER A 77 -14.71 20.35 4.09
CA SER A 77 -14.81 19.35 5.17
C SER A 77 -15.07 20.04 6.51
N ARG A 78 -16.18 19.69 7.17
CA ARG A 78 -16.54 20.23 8.50
C ARG A 78 -16.02 19.37 9.65
N SER A 79 -15.79 18.08 9.38
CA SER A 79 -15.22 17.13 10.31
C SER A 79 -14.23 16.21 9.60
N VAL A 80 -13.33 15.61 10.38
CA VAL A 80 -12.32 14.67 9.89
C VAL A 80 -12.17 13.52 10.89
N LEU A 81 -12.12 12.28 10.38
CA LEU A 81 -11.86 11.11 11.21
C LEU A 81 -10.37 11.03 11.57
N VAL A 82 -10.07 10.74 12.84
CA VAL A 82 -8.73 10.75 13.40
C VAL A 82 -8.44 9.39 14.06
N PRO A 83 -7.55 8.58 13.48
CA PRO A 83 -7.18 7.30 14.06
C PRO A 83 -6.30 7.48 15.31
N PRO A 84 -6.26 6.48 16.20
CA PRO A 84 -5.34 6.50 17.33
C PRO A 84 -3.88 6.58 16.85
N GLY A 85 -3.10 7.47 17.46
CA GLY A 85 -1.68 7.65 17.14
C GLY A 85 -1.39 8.69 16.05
N LEU A 86 -2.42 9.35 15.48
CA LEU A 86 -2.18 10.54 14.68
C LEU A 86 -1.64 11.67 15.58
N ASP A 87 -0.54 12.28 15.18
CA ASP A 87 0.00 13.44 15.88
C ASP A 87 -1.01 14.60 15.83
N PRO A 88 -1.50 15.12 16.98
CA PRO A 88 -2.42 16.26 17.01
C PRO A 88 -1.88 17.50 16.30
N GLY A 89 -0.55 17.68 16.22
CA GLY A 89 0.09 18.79 15.54
C GLY A 89 -0.25 18.87 14.04
N TRP A 90 -0.58 17.74 13.40
CA TRP A 90 -0.95 17.71 11.98
C TRP A 90 -2.27 18.43 11.70
N LEU A 91 -3.17 18.49 12.67
CA LEU A 91 -4.48 19.15 12.54
C LEU A 91 -4.53 20.50 13.27
N ALA A 92 -3.39 21.00 13.78
CA ALA A 92 -3.34 22.22 14.59
C ALA A 92 -3.89 23.47 13.87
N GLU A 93 -3.78 23.51 12.54
CA GLU A 93 -4.28 24.62 11.71
C GLU A 93 -5.62 24.30 11.02
N ALA A 94 -6.13 23.08 11.17
CA ALA A 94 -7.35 22.65 10.49
C ALA A 94 -8.60 23.25 11.15
N GLY A 95 -9.49 23.84 10.34
CA GLY A 95 -10.80 24.30 10.80
C GLY A 95 -11.87 23.20 10.95
N ALA A 96 -11.54 21.95 10.58
CA ALA A 96 -12.45 20.81 10.67
C ALA A 96 -12.42 20.20 12.08
N SER A 97 -13.58 19.82 12.61
CA SER A 97 -13.67 19.14 13.90
C SER A 97 -13.10 17.72 13.81
N PRO A 98 -12.11 17.34 14.65
CA PRO A 98 -11.65 15.96 14.71
C PRO A 98 -12.73 15.07 15.32
N VAL A 99 -12.87 13.87 14.78
CA VAL A 99 -13.78 12.82 15.25
C VAL A 99 -12.95 11.54 15.41
N PRO A 100 -12.92 10.91 16.60
CA PRO A 100 -12.18 9.66 16.78
C PRO A 100 -12.64 8.56 15.80
N ASP A 101 -11.67 7.90 15.16
CA ASP A 101 -11.91 6.73 14.31
C ASP A 101 -11.77 5.44 15.14
N ASP A 102 -12.85 5.11 15.86
CA ASP A 102 -12.91 3.95 16.74
C ASP A 102 -13.69 2.79 16.11
N ALA A 103 -13.25 1.55 16.34
CA ALA A 103 -13.91 0.35 15.83
C ALA A 103 -15.41 0.26 16.22
N ALA A 104 -15.78 0.81 17.39
CA ALA A 104 -17.17 0.89 17.85
C ALA A 104 -18.08 1.76 16.97
N SER A 105 -17.50 2.59 16.10
CA SER A 105 -18.22 3.45 15.15
C SER A 105 -18.52 2.75 13.81
N THR A 106 -18.06 1.50 13.63
CA THR A 106 -18.38 0.66 12.47
C THR A 106 -19.63 -0.21 12.80
N PRO A 107 -20.71 -0.17 11.98
CA PRO A 107 -21.94 -0.93 12.22
C PRO A 107 -21.81 -2.45 12.24
#